data_AF-A0A2G5TR40-F1
#
_entry.id   AF-A0A2G5TR40-F1
#
_cell.length_a   1.000
_cell.length_b   1.000
_cell.length_c   1.000
_cell.angle_alpha   90.00
_cell.angle_beta   90.00
_cell.angle_gamma   90.00
#
_symmetry.space_group_name_H-M   'P 1'
#
loop_
_entity.id
_entity.type
_entity.pdbx_description
1 polymer ?
#
loop_
_entity_poly.entity_id
_entity_poly.type
_entity_poly.pdbx_seq_one_letter_code
_entity_poly.pdbx_strand_id
1 'polypeptide(L)'
;MFELECNSASNVHIIVYERNGIFTLITCRSAQNLRLDNTSEQKELVVPQHFLDVFLEDLETVLMNQETVLKLFHISWEETGIYDANCVLCLEEILKARTSALAVNAFLFNRTTVSQGMSMIRYLNSEELNNLIFVYPLEPVSFEDFLEGFRSLKEGYRFILEIHVNTIARDDVMKINEFSSLSGIIDKLTINSKSLEGDCRAILSDKFDSEEDPFGWVITFKNPSLMKTPAKEKTPIICDVCEKSVRSVFGNPLLMKSILERLECFDIQRLRKVNRMVRECIDTVKPNPHIETYLISIMFADGSNLPRTDIELESGDRKEVLYLTLENQLYDSDQARKSLCPNDFEENLKHQKSCIGELTIGCGWPRELGEYVKVTNKEYPFKIGEILRRREHPLRTRKFSIGCSSQTEVMEILPAIDKEFLKSINILSPFDFKPEEEGIEELPFEVDQLSQTEQWKSAERLIFKYWDIATPIQEMNILHFAYLKVLVSNVSSQDVDYLQTNLLESSTFQKFKISFWQSAIDESIHQLIGEPYRNFSNLKKVWYFRMKNTDYYIHIVLDMRDVKNEEGDLKPKSIIFTRVANKGRFLKGPLRIC
;
A
#
# COMPACT_ATOMS: atom_id res chain seq x y z
N MET A 1 -26.65 -2.29 -1.15
CA MET A 1 -25.23 -1.93 -1.30
C MET A 1 -25.06 -1.42 -2.72
N PHE A 2 -24.50 -0.21 -2.91
CA PHE A 2 -24.09 0.31 -4.23
C PHE A 2 -22.57 0.43 -4.29
N GLU A 3 -21.99 0.14 -5.44
CA GLU A 3 -20.56 0.28 -5.71
C GLU A 3 -20.34 1.23 -6.89
N LEU A 4 -19.51 2.26 -6.69
CA LEU A 4 -19.06 3.17 -7.75
C LEU A 4 -17.60 2.89 -8.09
N GLU A 5 -17.34 2.50 -9.34
CA GLU A 5 -15.99 2.30 -9.88
C GLU A 5 -15.72 3.28 -11.03
N CYS A 6 -14.75 4.19 -10.83
CA CYS A 6 -14.28 5.12 -11.86
C CYS A 6 -12.75 5.03 -11.96
N ASN A 7 -12.25 4.40 -13.03
CA ASN A 7 -10.82 4.11 -13.17
C ASN A 7 -10.11 5.14 -14.07
N SER A 8 -9.03 5.75 -13.55
CA SER A 8 -8.09 6.55 -14.35
C SER A 8 -6.66 5.98 -14.37
N ALA A 9 -6.15 5.34 -13.30
CA ALA A 9 -4.90 4.58 -13.31
C ALA A 9 -4.70 3.68 -12.06
N SER A 10 -4.28 2.44 -12.30
CA SER A 10 -3.60 1.42 -11.45
C SER A 10 -4.04 1.14 -10.00
N ASN A 11 -4.92 1.93 -9.39
CA ASN A 11 -5.55 1.61 -8.10
C ASN A 11 -7.07 1.63 -8.27
N VAL A 12 -7.73 0.51 -7.96
CA VAL A 12 -9.19 0.40 -7.98
C VAL A 12 -9.70 0.70 -6.58
N HIS A 13 -10.21 1.92 -6.38
CA HIS A 13 -10.97 2.29 -5.20
C HIS A 13 -12.45 2.07 -5.49
N ILE A 14 -13.09 1.22 -4.71
CA ILE A 14 -14.52 0.93 -4.77
C ILE A 14 -15.16 1.69 -3.61
N ILE A 15 -16.02 2.65 -3.91
CA ILE A 15 -16.82 3.34 -2.89
C ILE A 15 -18.12 2.55 -2.72
N VAL A 16 -18.36 2.07 -1.51
CA VAL A 16 -19.49 1.22 -1.15
C VAL A 16 -20.46 2.01 -0.27
N TYR A 17 -21.72 2.08 -0.68
CA TYR A 17 -22.81 2.73 0.05
C TYR A 17 -23.74 1.66 0.65
N GLU A 18 -23.77 1.58 1.97
CA GLU A 18 -24.50 0.57 2.73
C GLU A 18 -25.62 1.20 3.57
N ARG A 19 -26.76 0.50 3.65
CA ARG A 19 -27.91 0.93 4.45
C ARG A 19 -27.62 0.72 5.93
N ASN A 20 -27.67 1.79 6.72
CA ASN A 20 -27.50 1.74 8.18
C ASN A 20 -28.70 2.41 8.90
N GLY A 21 -29.87 1.76 8.83
CA GLY A 21 -31.11 2.31 9.38
C GLY A 21 -31.64 3.48 8.55
N ILE A 22 -31.72 4.68 9.15
CA ILE A 22 -32.02 5.96 8.47
C ILE A 22 -30.76 6.68 7.97
N PHE A 23 -29.58 6.12 8.26
CA PHE A 23 -28.28 6.65 7.89
C PHE A 23 -27.68 5.82 6.74
N THR A 24 -26.70 6.40 6.07
CA THR A 24 -25.88 5.75 5.04
C THR A 24 -24.49 5.57 5.56
N LEU A 25 -23.98 4.34 5.50
CA LEU A 25 -22.58 4.03 5.75
C LEU A 25 -21.84 4.03 4.41
N ILE A 26 -20.86 4.92 4.25
CA ILE A 26 -20.00 4.98 3.08
C ILE A 26 -18.64 4.41 3.47
N THR A 27 -18.18 3.40 2.75
CA THR A 27 -16.84 2.81 2.94
C THR A 27 -16.07 2.86 1.63
N CYS A 28 -14.76 3.13 1.70
CA CYS A 28 -13.88 3.03 0.54
C CYS A 28 -13.01 1.78 0.66
N ARG A 29 -13.11 0.86 -0.30
CA ARG A 29 -12.35 -0.39 -0.37
C ARG A 29 -11.32 -0.30 -1.49
N SER A 30 -10.09 -0.75 -1.23
CA SER A 30 -9.10 -0.98 -2.29
C SER A 30 -9.21 -2.43 -2.75
N ALA A 31 -9.30 -2.68 -4.06
CA ALA A 31 -9.44 -4.04 -4.62
C ALA A 31 -8.26 -4.99 -4.32
N GLN A 32 -7.16 -4.50 -3.74
CA GLN A 32 -6.01 -5.33 -3.34
C GLN A 32 -6.23 -6.17 -2.06
N ASN A 33 -7.35 -6.00 -1.34
CA ASN A 33 -7.57 -6.66 -0.04
C ASN A 33 -8.50 -7.88 -0.06
N LEU A 34 -8.73 -8.52 -1.22
CA LEU A 34 -9.58 -9.72 -1.26
C LEU A 34 -8.92 -10.99 -0.70
N ARG A 35 -7.64 -10.95 -0.29
CA ARG A 35 -6.99 -12.01 0.47
C ARG A 35 -6.02 -11.42 1.50
N LEU A 36 -6.27 -11.74 2.77
CA LEU A 36 -5.49 -11.50 4.00
C LEU A 36 -5.68 -10.16 4.76
N ASP A 37 -6.06 -10.36 6.03
CA ASP A 37 -6.03 -9.51 7.23
C ASP A 37 -6.87 -8.21 7.33
N ASN A 38 -7.89 -8.33 8.19
CA ASN A 38 -8.84 -7.31 8.67
C ASN A 38 -8.21 -6.26 9.62
N THR A 39 -7.19 -5.50 9.19
CA THR A 39 -6.69 -4.37 9.99
C THR A 39 -6.24 -3.13 9.17
N SER A 40 -6.79 -2.91 7.97
CA SER A 40 -6.67 -1.58 7.34
C SER A 40 -7.82 -0.69 7.80
N GLU A 41 -7.52 0.54 8.23
CA GLU A 41 -8.52 1.54 8.60
C GLU A 41 -9.47 1.80 7.41
N GLN A 42 -10.65 1.16 7.43
CA GLN A 42 -11.76 1.58 6.60
C GLN A 42 -12.13 3.00 7.02
N LYS A 43 -11.96 3.96 6.11
CA LYS A 43 -12.57 5.29 6.29
C LYS A 43 -14.08 5.09 6.18
N GLU A 44 -14.74 5.03 7.33
CA GLU A 44 -16.18 4.95 7.45
C GLU A 44 -16.77 6.35 7.63
N LEU A 45 -17.70 6.74 6.75
CA LEU A 45 -18.48 7.95 6.90
C LEU A 45 -19.95 7.59 7.11
N VAL A 46 -20.58 8.17 8.14
CA VAL A 46 -22.01 7.99 8.41
C VAL A 46 -22.76 9.27 8.09
N VAL A 47 -23.66 9.21 7.11
CA VAL A 47 -24.43 10.36 6.61
C VAL A 47 -25.91 10.22 7.00
N PRO A 48 -26.57 11.27 7.53
CA PRO A 48 -27.98 11.24 7.96
C PRO A 48 -28.97 11.42 6.80
N GLN A 49 -28.79 10.67 5.73
CA GLN A 49 -29.62 10.64 4.53
C GLN A 49 -29.81 9.20 4.07
N HIS A 50 -30.84 8.97 3.25
CA HIS A 50 -31.10 7.65 2.68
C HIS A 50 -30.04 7.29 1.63
N PHE A 51 -29.55 6.05 1.67
CA PHE A 51 -28.35 5.62 0.92
C PHE A 51 -28.44 5.78 -0.59
N LEU A 52 -29.64 5.68 -1.15
CA LEU A 52 -29.86 5.94 -2.57
C LEU A 52 -29.64 7.41 -2.91
N ASP A 53 -30.14 8.33 -2.08
CA ASP A 53 -30.06 9.76 -2.34
C ASP A 53 -28.59 10.21 -2.25
N VAL A 54 -27.87 9.73 -1.23
CA VAL A 54 -26.43 9.97 -1.06
C VAL A 54 -25.64 9.45 -2.25
N PHE A 55 -25.90 8.21 -2.68
CA PHE A 55 -25.23 7.63 -3.85
C PHE A 55 -25.48 8.44 -5.12
N LEU A 56 -26.72 8.88 -5.34
CA LEU A 56 -27.10 9.65 -6.54
C LEU A 56 -26.51 11.06 -6.54
N GLU A 57 -26.49 11.75 -5.39
CA GLU A 57 -25.85 13.06 -5.23
C GLU A 57 -24.34 12.99 -5.50
N ASP A 58 -23.66 11.97 -4.97
CA ASP A 58 -22.23 11.74 -5.20
C ASP A 58 -21.96 11.35 -6.67
N LEU A 59 -22.79 10.48 -7.25
CA LEU A 59 -22.70 10.09 -8.65
C LEU A 59 -22.89 11.28 -9.59
N GLU A 60 -23.88 12.12 -9.33
CA GLU A 60 -24.11 13.36 -10.08
C GLU A 60 -22.90 14.29 -9.95
N THR A 61 -22.37 14.47 -8.75
CA THR A 61 -21.21 15.33 -8.50
C THR A 61 -19.97 14.85 -9.25
N VAL A 62 -19.70 13.55 -9.21
CA VAL A 62 -18.57 12.93 -9.91
C VAL A 62 -18.75 13.07 -11.42
N LEU A 63 -19.91 12.70 -11.94
CA LEU A 63 -20.17 12.73 -13.37
C LEU A 63 -20.24 14.15 -13.91
N MET A 64 -20.86 15.12 -13.25
CA MET A 64 -21.00 16.48 -13.80
C MET A 64 -19.66 17.21 -13.94
N ASN A 65 -18.67 16.85 -13.11
CA ASN A 65 -17.32 17.44 -13.15
C ASN A 65 -16.31 16.56 -13.89
N GLN A 66 -16.75 15.44 -14.50
CA GLN A 66 -15.86 14.51 -15.19
C GLN A 66 -15.48 15.04 -16.59
N GLU A 67 -14.27 15.61 -16.68
CA GLU A 67 -13.67 16.12 -17.93
C GLU A 67 -12.64 15.16 -18.56
N THR A 68 -12.10 14.21 -17.79
CA THR A 68 -11.10 13.25 -18.29
C THR A 68 -11.75 11.96 -18.81
N VAL A 69 -11.09 11.29 -19.76
CA VAL A 69 -11.56 10.02 -20.31
C VAL A 69 -11.49 8.93 -19.23
N LEU A 70 -12.64 8.39 -18.85
CA LEU A 70 -12.73 7.25 -17.94
C LEU A 70 -12.28 5.98 -18.66
N LYS A 71 -11.45 5.13 -18.02
CA LYS A 71 -11.07 3.85 -18.63
C LYS A 71 -12.21 2.84 -18.59
N LEU A 72 -12.92 2.79 -17.47
CA LEU A 72 -14.07 1.94 -17.24
C LEU A 72 -15.06 2.72 -16.40
N PHE A 73 -16.33 2.63 -16.78
CA PHE A 73 -17.45 3.07 -15.96
C PHE A 73 -18.36 1.88 -15.68
N HIS A 74 -18.55 1.58 -14.39
CA HIS A 74 -19.33 0.45 -13.92
C HIS A 74 -20.07 0.83 -12.62
N ILE A 75 -21.33 0.40 -12.53
CA ILE A 75 -22.15 0.50 -11.33
C ILE A 75 -22.71 -0.90 -11.02
N SER A 76 -22.46 -1.41 -9.81
CA SER A 76 -22.99 -2.69 -9.30
C SER A 76 -23.78 -2.50 -8.01
N TRP A 77 -24.76 -3.38 -7.77
CA TRP A 77 -25.52 -3.43 -6.51
C TRP A 77 -26.06 -4.83 -6.21
N GLU A 78 -26.26 -5.13 -4.91
CA GLU A 78 -26.59 -6.47 -4.42
C GLU A 78 -28.11 -6.76 -4.27
N GLU A 79 -28.95 -5.75 -4.03
CA GLU A 79 -30.41 -5.96 -3.83
C GLU A 79 -31.19 -6.00 -5.15
N THR A 80 -32.40 -6.55 -5.13
CA THR A 80 -33.32 -6.61 -6.28
C THR A 80 -34.60 -5.84 -5.93
N GLY A 81 -35.10 -4.97 -6.84
CA GLY A 81 -36.40 -4.30 -6.65
C GLY A 81 -36.54 -2.92 -7.31
N ILE A 82 -37.46 -2.08 -6.77
CA ILE A 82 -37.83 -0.74 -7.27
C ILE A 82 -36.60 0.20 -7.40
N TYR A 83 -35.56 -0.04 -6.62
CA TYR A 83 -34.34 0.75 -6.60
C TYR A 83 -33.51 0.64 -7.90
N ASP A 84 -33.60 -0.49 -8.62
CA ASP A 84 -32.87 -0.72 -9.89
C ASP A 84 -33.33 0.26 -10.97
N ALA A 85 -34.65 0.38 -11.14
CA ALA A 85 -35.24 1.27 -12.13
C ALA A 85 -34.96 2.74 -11.81
N ASN A 86 -34.99 3.13 -10.54
CA ASN A 86 -34.70 4.50 -10.12
C ASN A 86 -33.23 4.88 -10.37
N CYS A 87 -32.28 4.00 -10.07
CA CYS A 87 -30.85 4.28 -10.33
C CYS A 87 -30.56 4.48 -11.82
N VAL A 88 -31.12 3.61 -12.67
CA VAL A 88 -30.91 3.69 -14.12
C VAL A 88 -31.53 4.96 -14.70
N LEU A 89 -32.74 5.32 -14.26
CA LEU A 89 -33.39 6.58 -14.66
C LEU A 89 -32.59 7.80 -14.20
N CYS A 90 -32.09 7.81 -12.97
CA CYS A 90 -31.28 8.91 -12.46
C CYS A 90 -29.96 9.03 -13.20
N LEU A 91 -29.27 7.92 -13.50
CA LEU A 91 -28.06 7.93 -14.31
C LEU A 91 -28.32 8.51 -15.71
N GLU A 92 -29.42 8.11 -16.36
CA GLU A 92 -29.80 8.67 -17.66
C GLU A 92 -30.02 10.19 -17.59
N GLU A 93 -30.73 10.68 -16.56
CA GLU A 93 -30.93 12.12 -16.38
C GLU A 93 -29.63 12.88 -16.06
N ILE A 94 -28.71 12.30 -15.28
CA ILE A 94 -27.37 12.88 -15.05
C ILE A 94 -26.59 12.99 -16.36
N LEU A 95 -26.53 11.91 -17.15
CA LEU A 95 -25.85 11.89 -18.44
C LEU A 95 -26.43 12.92 -19.42
N LYS A 96 -27.75 13.10 -19.40
CA LYS A 96 -28.49 14.06 -20.22
C LYS A 96 -28.31 15.51 -19.74
N ALA A 97 -28.13 15.74 -18.44
CA ALA A 97 -27.91 17.06 -17.86
C ALA A 97 -26.50 17.63 -18.16
N ARG A 98 -25.54 16.77 -18.52
CA ARG A 98 -24.18 17.19 -18.88
C ARG A 98 -24.17 18.08 -20.13
N THR A 99 -23.29 19.08 -20.12
CA THR A 99 -23.06 19.96 -21.28
C THR A 99 -22.28 19.29 -22.40
N SER A 100 -21.60 18.17 -22.12
CA SER A 100 -20.83 17.38 -23.08
C SER A 100 -21.01 15.88 -22.84
N ALA A 101 -20.91 15.10 -23.93
CA ALA A 101 -20.96 13.65 -23.85
C ALA A 101 -19.90 13.10 -22.89
N LEU A 102 -20.24 12.07 -22.11
CA LEU A 102 -19.30 11.47 -21.17
C LEU A 102 -18.19 10.74 -21.93
N ALA A 103 -16.95 11.15 -21.72
CA ALA A 103 -15.79 10.51 -22.32
C ALA A 103 -15.40 9.26 -21.50
N VAL A 104 -15.62 8.08 -22.09
CA VAL A 104 -15.40 6.79 -21.45
C VAL A 104 -14.92 5.76 -22.47
N ASN A 105 -13.93 4.95 -22.12
CA ASN A 105 -13.35 3.93 -22.97
C ASN A 105 -14.18 2.64 -22.97
N ALA A 106 -14.58 2.17 -21.79
CA ALA A 106 -15.44 1.00 -21.62
C ALA A 106 -16.64 1.32 -20.73
N PHE A 107 -17.84 1.00 -21.18
CA PHE A 107 -19.07 1.16 -20.40
C PHE A 107 -19.71 -0.21 -20.16
N LEU A 108 -19.90 -0.56 -18.89
CA LEU A 108 -20.50 -1.83 -18.49
C LEU A 108 -21.94 -1.62 -18.02
N PHE A 109 -22.87 -2.21 -18.76
CA PHE A 109 -24.29 -2.28 -18.46
C PHE A 109 -24.58 -3.57 -17.68
N ASN A 110 -24.73 -3.47 -16.37
CA ASN A 110 -25.11 -4.57 -15.49
C ASN A 110 -26.56 -4.40 -15.06
N ARG A 111 -27.36 -5.48 -15.09
CA ARG A 111 -28.77 -5.47 -14.65
C ARG A 111 -29.59 -4.30 -15.23
N THR A 112 -29.37 -3.95 -16.49
CA THR A 112 -30.16 -2.97 -17.23
C THR A 112 -30.94 -3.68 -18.34
N THR A 113 -32.08 -3.12 -18.76
CA THR A 113 -32.73 -3.60 -19.99
C THR A 113 -31.96 -3.07 -21.21
N VAL A 114 -32.10 -3.75 -22.36
CA VAL A 114 -31.48 -3.31 -23.61
C VAL A 114 -31.91 -1.89 -23.97
N SER A 115 -33.20 -1.58 -23.82
CA SER A 115 -33.76 -0.25 -24.07
C SER A 115 -33.11 0.84 -23.21
N GLN A 116 -32.92 0.58 -21.92
CA GLN A 116 -32.24 1.51 -21.00
C GLN A 116 -30.75 1.69 -21.36
N GLY A 117 -30.05 0.61 -21.72
CA GLY A 117 -28.67 0.73 -22.19
C GLY A 117 -28.57 1.61 -23.44
N MET A 118 -29.45 1.38 -24.42
CA MET A 118 -29.53 2.16 -25.64
C MET A 118 -29.89 3.62 -25.40
N SER A 119 -30.74 3.92 -24.41
CA SER A 119 -31.08 5.29 -24.06
C SER A 119 -29.88 6.06 -23.54
N MET A 120 -28.97 5.42 -22.82
CA MET A 120 -27.76 6.02 -22.26
C MET A 120 -26.61 6.16 -23.25
N ILE A 121 -26.41 5.21 -24.18
CA ILE A 121 -25.27 5.22 -25.14
C ILE A 121 -25.18 6.53 -25.92
N ARG A 122 -26.31 7.15 -26.24
CA ARG A 122 -26.38 8.41 -27.01
C ARG A 122 -25.72 9.61 -26.30
N TYR A 123 -25.49 9.52 -24.99
CA TYR A 123 -24.84 10.54 -24.17
C TYR A 123 -23.35 10.24 -23.93
N LEU A 124 -22.83 9.15 -24.52
CA LEU A 124 -21.42 8.78 -24.45
C LEU A 124 -20.65 9.35 -25.65
N ASN A 125 -19.39 9.73 -25.43
CA ASN A 125 -18.53 10.26 -26.48
C ASN A 125 -18.14 9.13 -27.46
N SER A 126 -18.57 9.26 -28.72
CA SER A 126 -18.34 8.25 -29.76
C SER A 126 -16.87 8.11 -30.20
N GLU A 127 -16.01 9.10 -29.96
CA GLU A 127 -14.59 9.05 -30.31
C GLU A 127 -13.76 8.28 -29.28
N GLU A 128 -14.16 8.33 -28.02
CA GLU A 128 -13.44 7.68 -26.91
C GLU A 128 -13.99 6.29 -26.57
N LEU A 129 -15.25 6.02 -26.90
CA LEU A 129 -15.92 4.75 -26.61
C LEU A 129 -15.35 3.61 -27.44
N ASN A 130 -14.68 2.67 -26.78
CA ASN A 130 -14.06 1.50 -27.40
C ASN A 130 -14.79 0.19 -27.08
N ASN A 131 -15.39 0.04 -25.88
CA ASN A 131 -16.04 -1.19 -25.45
C ASN A 131 -17.43 -0.93 -24.86
N LEU A 132 -18.42 -1.70 -25.30
CA LEU A 132 -19.76 -1.79 -24.71
C LEU A 132 -20.02 -3.21 -24.24
N ILE A 133 -20.32 -3.36 -22.95
CA ILE A 133 -20.46 -4.67 -22.31
C ILE A 133 -21.85 -4.75 -21.67
N PHE A 134 -22.68 -5.69 -22.10
CA PHE A 134 -23.99 -5.98 -21.51
C PHE A 134 -23.92 -7.28 -20.73
N VAL A 135 -24.11 -7.22 -19.41
CA VAL A 135 -24.00 -8.38 -18.52
C VAL A 135 -25.37 -8.76 -17.96
N TYR A 136 -25.90 -9.91 -18.40
CA TYR A 136 -27.18 -10.50 -17.99
C TYR A 136 -28.34 -9.49 -17.89
N PRO A 137 -28.85 -8.94 -19.02
CA PRO A 137 -29.97 -7.99 -19.03
C PRO A 137 -31.23 -8.53 -18.31
N LEU A 138 -32.03 -7.64 -17.69
CA LEU A 138 -33.11 -8.00 -16.75
C LEU A 138 -34.38 -8.63 -17.37
N GLU A 139 -34.62 -8.44 -18.67
CA GLU A 139 -35.75 -9.01 -19.40
C GLU A 139 -35.26 -10.17 -20.29
N PRO A 140 -36.14 -11.09 -20.79
CA PRO A 140 -35.72 -12.03 -21.82
C PRO A 140 -35.04 -11.26 -22.94
N VAL A 141 -33.78 -11.60 -23.20
CA VAL A 141 -32.89 -10.77 -24.01
C VAL A 141 -33.39 -10.77 -25.45
N SER A 142 -33.98 -9.66 -25.87
CA SER A 142 -34.38 -9.44 -27.26
C SER A 142 -33.16 -8.98 -28.06
N PHE A 143 -32.58 -9.88 -28.86
CA PHE A 143 -31.54 -9.51 -29.82
C PHE A 143 -32.07 -8.55 -30.91
N GLU A 144 -33.38 -8.51 -31.15
CA GLU A 144 -34.00 -7.50 -32.02
C GLU A 144 -33.84 -6.10 -31.45
N ASP A 145 -34.05 -5.91 -30.15
CA ASP A 145 -33.93 -4.60 -29.50
C ASP A 145 -32.51 -4.05 -29.61
N PHE A 146 -31.50 -4.94 -29.55
CA PHE A 146 -30.12 -4.55 -29.82
C PHE A 146 -29.93 -4.09 -31.27
N LEU A 147 -30.45 -4.85 -32.24
CA LEU A 147 -30.36 -4.50 -33.66
C LEU A 147 -31.03 -3.15 -33.95
N GLU A 148 -32.27 -2.95 -33.48
CA GLU A 148 -33.01 -1.70 -33.63
C GLU A 148 -32.28 -0.53 -32.95
N GLY A 149 -31.81 -0.74 -31.72
CA GLY A 149 -31.05 0.24 -30.95
C GLY A 149 -29.80 0.71 -31.68
N PHE A 150 -28.95 -0.22 -32.12
CA PHE A 150 -27.70 0.12 -32.82
C PHE A 150 -27.94 0.71 -34.21
N ARG A 151 -28.98 0.28 -34.94
CA ARG A 151 -29.38 0.90 -36.22
C ARG A 151 -29.80 2.36 -36.03
N SER A 152 -30.29 2.74 -34.85
CA SER A 152 -30.73 4.09 -34.53
C SER A 152 -29.61 5.05 -34.08
N LEU A 153 -28.38 4.54 -33.87
CA LEU A 153 -27.25 5.38 -33.46
C LEU A 153 -26.81 6.32 -34.59
N LYS A 154 -26.37 7.52 -34.20
CA LYS A 154 -25.82 8.52 -35.13
C LYS A 154 -24.49 8.02 -35.72
N GLU A 155 -24.11 8.56 -36.88
CA GLU A 155 -22.80 8.29 -37.48
C GLU A 155 -21.65 8.67 -36.51
N GLY A 156 -20.64 7.82 -36.40
CA GLY A 156 -19.41 8.11 -35.64
C GLY A 156 -19.05 7.07 -34.58
N TYR A 157 -20.00 6.25 -34.12
CA TYR A 157 -19.72 5.18 -33.16
C TYR A 157 -18.98 4.02 -33.82
N ARG A 158 -17.89 3.58 -33.18
CA ARG A 158 -17.24 2.30 -33.44
C ARG A 158 -16.72 1.69 -32.15
N PHE A 159 -17.13 0.46 -31.85
CA PHE A 159 -16.77 -0.21 -30.60
C PHE A 159 -16.79 -1.74 -30.72
N ILE A 160 -16.15 -2.38 -29.75
CA ILE A 160 -16.28 -3.79 -29.44
C ILE A 160 -17.55 -3.97 -28.59
N LEU A 161 -18.40 -4.91 -29.00
CA LEU A 161 -19.63 -5.25 -28.31
C LEU A 161 -19.51 -6.63 -27.68
N GLU A 162 -19.79 -6.70 -26.38
CA GLU A 162 -19.83 -7.93 -25.61
C GLU A 162 -21.20 -8.09 -24.94
N ILE A 163 -21.83 -9.25 -25.12
CA ILE A 163 -23.17 -9.54 -24.57
C ILE A 163 -23.12 -10.86 -23.80
N HIS A 164 -23.52 -10.85 -22.53
CA HIS A 164 -23.61 -12.05 -21.69
C HIS A 164 -25.07 -12.35 -21.39
N VAL A 165 -25.51 -13.57 -21.73
CA VAL A 165 -26.88 -14.05 -21.54
C VAL A 165 -26.89 -15.41 -20.84
N ASN A 166 -28.04 -15.83 -20.30
CA ASN A 166 -28.15 -17.15 -19.68
C ASN A 166 -28.36 -18.25 -20.72
N THR A 167 -29.24 -18.01 -21.69
CA THR A 167 -29.65 -19.00 -22.68
C THR A 167 -29.80 -18.32 -24.04
N ILE A 168 -29.40 -19.01 -25.11
CA ILE A 168 -29.68 -18.61 -26.50
C ILE A 168 -30.62 -19.64 -27.11
N ALA A 169 -31.81 -19.19 -27.52
CA ALA A 169 -32.81 -20.00 -28.18
C ALA A 169 -32.64 -19.96 -29.71
N ARG A 170 -33.37 -20.84 -30.40
CA ARG A 170 -33.32 -20.94 -31.87
C ARG A 170 -33.66 -19.63 -32.58
N ASP A 171 -34.66 -18.91 -32.09
CA ASP A 171 -35.12 -17.65 -32.70
C ASP A 171 -34.08 -16.53 -32.50
N ASP A 172 -33.31 -16.56 -31.40
CA ASP A 172 -32.23 -15.62 -31.13
C ASP A 172 -31.11 -15.74 -32.16
N VAL A 173 -30.75 -16.96 -32.57
CA VAL A 173 -29.69 -17.21 -33.56
C VAL A 173 -29.99 -16.55 -34.91
N MET A 174 -31.27 -16.53 -35.31
CA MET A 174 -31.69 -15.83 -36.53
C MET A 174 -31.39 -14.33 -36.45
N LYS A 175 -31.58 -13.73 -35.27
CA LYS A 175 -31.27 -12.31 -35.00
C LYS A 175 -29.78 -12.07 -34.83
N ILE A 176 -29.05 -12.95 -34.16
CA ILE A 176 -27.59 -12.90 -34.05
C ILE A 176 -26.94 -12.83 -35.45
N ASN A 177 -27.44 -13.62 -36.40
CA ASN A 177 -26.94 -13.58 -37.78
C ASN A 177 -27.10 -12.20 -38.45
N GLU A 178 -28.14 -11.44 -38.10
CA GLU A 178 -28.37 -10.09 -38.63
C GLU A 178 -27.37 -9.05 -38.11
N PHE A 179 -26.64 -9.29 -37.01
CA PHE A 179 -25.60 -8.37 -36.52
C PHE A 179 -24.48 -8.16 -37.54
N SER A 180 -24.29 -9.08 -38.49
CA SER A 180 -23.36 -8.88 -39.60
C SER A 180 -23.67 -7.65 -40.45
N SER A 181 -24.92 -7.16 -40.44
CA SER A 181 -25.33 -5.91 -41.07
C SER A 181 -24.83 -4.64 -40.34
N LEU A 182 -24.38 -4.77 -39.09
CA LEU A 182 -23.89 -3.67 -38.24
C LEU A 182 -22.36 -3.52 -38.25
N SER A 183 -21.67 -4.14 -39.20
CA SER A 183 -20.20 -4.06 -39.35
C SER A 183 -19.63 -2.65 -39.58
N GLY A 184 -20.49 -1.66 -39.84
CA GLY A 184 -20.08 -0.24 -39.89
C GLY A 184 -19.89 0.40 -38.51
N ILE A 185 -20.49 -0.18 -37.47
CA ILE A 185 -20.56 0.35 -36.09
C ILE A 185 -19.87 -0.61 -35.10
N ILE A 186 -20.00 -1.93 -35.31
CA ILE A 186 -19.45 -2.94 -34.40
C ILE A 186 -18.17 -3.50 -35.00
N ASP A 187 -17.03 -3.20 -34.38
CA ASP A 187 -15.71 -3.66 -34.81
C ASP A 187 -15.49 -5.15 -34.48
N LYS A 188 -16.01 -5.58 -33.32
CA LYS A 188 -15.98 -6.97 -32.87
C LYS A 188 -17.21 -7.27 -32.04
N LEU A 189 -17.82 -8.44 -32.26
CA LEU A 189 -18.95 -8.94 -31.49
C LEU A 189 -18.58 -10.27 -30.82
N THR A 190 -18.81 -10.32 -29.51
CA THR A 190 -18.72 -11.53 -28.69
C THR A 190 -20.00 -11.71 -27.88
N ILE A 191 -20.63 -12.89 -27.98
CA ILE A 191 -21.83 -13.24 -27.21
C ILE A 191 -21.51 -14.47 -26.36
N ASN A 192 -21.58 -14.32 -25.04
CA ASN A 192 -21.38 -15.38 -24.07
C ASN A 192 -22.74 -15.88 -23.57
N SER A 193 -22.96 -17.19 -23.56
CA SER A 193 -24.17 -17.81 -23.03
C SER A 193 -23.85 -18.98 -22.13
N LYS A 194 -24.60 -19.19 -21.03
CA LYS A 194 -24.42 -20.40 -20.20
C LYS A 194 -24.93 -21.66 -20.90
N SER A 195 -25.94 -21.53 -21.76
CA SER A 195 -26.50 -22.66 -22.53
C SER A 195 -26.97 -22.25 -23.93
N LEU A 196 -26.95 -23.22 -24.84
CA LEU A 196 -27.41 -23.09 -26.23
C LEU A 196 -28.51 -24.14 -26.47
N GLU A 197 -29.72 -23.73 -26.86
CA GLU A 197 -30.84 -24.67 -27.02
C GLU A 197 -30.84 -25.35 -28.40
N GLY A 198 -31.00 -26.68 -28.44
CA GLY A 198 -31.24 -27.42 -29.69
C GLY A 198 -30.13 -27.30 -30.75
N ASP A 199 -30.52 -27.28 -32.03
CA ASP A 199 -29.61 -27.24 -33.19
C ASP A 199 -29.10 -25.83 -33.54
N CYS A 200 -29.05 -24.90 -32.59
CA CYS A 200 -28.61 -23.51 -32.81
C CYS A 200 -27.28 -23.39 -33.56
N ARG A 201 -26.33 -24.30 -33.30
CA ARG A 201 -25.03 -24.37 -34.00
C ARG A 201 -25.16 -24.63 -35.51
N ALA A 202 -26.18 -25.39 -35.93
CA ALA A 202 -26.40 -25.69 -37.34
C ALA A 202 -27.04 -24.52 -38.12
N ILE A 203 -27.62 -23.54 -37.40
CA ILE A 203 -28.35 -22.39 -37.95
C ILE A 203 -27.48 -21.13 -37.96
N LEU A 204 -26.45 -21.10 -37.12
CA LEU A 204 -25.48 -20.01 -37.07
C LEU A 204 -24.77 -19.88 -38.43
N SER A 205 -24.73 -18.65 -38.96
CA SER A 205 -24.15 -18.40 -40.27
C SER A 205 -22.64 -18.64 -40.28
N ASP A 206 -22.10 -18.91 -41.46
CA ASP A 206 -20.67 -19.11 -41.72
C ASP A 206 -19.79 -17.92 -41.32
N LYS A 207 -20.40 -16.75 -41.07
CA LYS A 207 -19.76 -15.52 -40.56
C LYS A 207 -19.51 -15.51 -39.06
N PHE A 208 -19.93 -16.51 -38.31
CA PHE A 208 -19.67 -16.61 -36.87
C PHE A 208 -18.93 -17.91 -36.54
N ASP A 209 -18.08 -17.84 -35.53
CA ASP A 209 -17.53 -18.99 -34.82
C ASP A 209 -18.34 -19.23 -33.55
N SER A 210 -18.50 -20.50 -33.20
CA SER A 210 -19.11 -20.94 -31.95
C SER A 210 -18.15 -21.91 -31.27
N GLU A 211 -17.70 -21.56 -30.08
CA GLU A 211 -16.82 -22.38 -29.24
C GLU A 211 -17.50 -22.68 -27.91
N GLU A 212 -17.24 -23.88 -27.37
CA GLU A 212 -17.70 -24.29 -26.05
C GLU A 212 -16.51 -24.21 -25.10
N ASP A 213 -16.68 -23.53 -23.96
CA ASP A 213 -15.68 -23.37 -22.92
C ASP A 213 -16.22 -23.89 -21.57
N PRO A 214 -15.41 -23.95 -20.49
CA PRO A 214 -15.85 -24.47 -19.19
C PRO A 214 -17.00 -23.68 -18.53
N PHE A 215 -17.30 -22.47 -19.00
CA PHE A 215 -18.27 -21.55 -18.42
C PHE A 215 -19.52 -21.36 -19.30
N GLY A 216 -19.50 -21.87 -20.54
CA GLY A 216 -20.64 -21.87 -21.46
C GLY A 216 -20.24 -21.90 -22.93
N TRP A 217 -20.99 -21.14 -23.74
CA TRP A 217 -20.84 -21.00 -25.18
C TRP A 217 -20.43 -19.59 -25.54
N VAL A 218 -19.45 -19.47 -26.43
CA VAL A 218 -18.97 -18.19 -26.95
C VAL A 218 -19.21 -18.13 -28.46
N ILE A 219 -19.98 -17.13 -28.90
CA ILE A 219 -20.21 -16.84 -30.31
C ILE A 219 -19.41 -15.58 -30.68
N THR A 220 -18.55 -15.69 -31.68
CA THR A 220 -17.70 -14.57 -32.14
C THR A 220 -17.87 -14.33 -33.63
N PHE A 221 -17.90 -13.05 -34.05
CA PHE A 221 -17.96 -12.70 -35.47
C PHE A 221 -16.61 -12.88 -36.18
N LYS A 222 -16.60 -13.55 -37.34
CA LYS A 222 -15.37 -14.01 -38.04
C LYS A 222 -14.61 -12.95 -38.81
N ASN A 223 -15.17 -11.78 -39.13
CA ASN A 223 -14.59 -10.91 -40.16
C ASN A 223 -13.62 -9.85 -39.60
N PRO A 224 -12.29 -9.99 -39.74
CA PRO A 224 -11.29 -9.10 -39.15
C PRO A 224 -10.66 -8.14 -40.19
N SER A 225 -11.21 -8.04 -41.41
CA SER A 225 -10.47 -7.54 -42.58
C SER A 225 -11.09 -6.33 -43.29
N LEU A 226 -11.29 -5.21 -42.59
CA LEU A 226 -11.27 -3.85 -43.17
C LEU A 226 -10.64 -2.85 -42.19
N MET A 227 -9.44 -3.19 -41.70
CA MET A 227 -8.51 -2.26 -41.06
C MET A 227 -7.50 -1.72 -42.08
N LYS A 228 -7.67 -0.45 -42.46
CA LYS A 228 -6.70 0.56 -42.97
C LYS A 228 -7.55 1.67 -43.57
N THR A 229 -7.61 2.93 -43.13
CA THR A 229 -6.66 3.87 -42.52
C THR A 229 -7.47 5.17 -42.26
N PRO A 230 -6.97 6.25 -41.62
CA PRO A 230 -5.84 6.44 -40.73
C PRO A 230 -6.30 6.76 -39.28
N ALA A 231 -5.34 6.91 -38.37
CA ALA A 231 -5.57 7.66 -37.13
C ALA A 231 -6.24 8.98 -37.50
N LYS A 232 -7.48 9.21 -37.04
CA LYS A 232 -8.13 10.50 -37.18
C LYS A 232 -7.25 11.50 -36.45
N GLU A 233 -6.82 12.54 -37.17
CA GLU A 233 -6.11 13.67 -36.59
C GLU A 233 -6.87 14.11 -35.34
N LYS A 234 -6.18 14.16 -34.20
CA LYS A 234 -6.72 14.77 -32.99
C LYS A 234 -7.21 16.15 -33.39
N THR A 235 -8.52 16.36 -33.35
CA THR A 235 -9.07 17.71 -33.34
C THR A 235 -8.32 18.44 -32.23
N PRO A 236 -7.61 19.54 -32.51
CA PRO A 236 -6.97 20.27 -31.44
C PRO A 236 -8.09 20.68 -30.52
N ILE A 237 -7.98 20.33 -29.25
CA ILE A 237 -8.72 21.01 -28.20
C ILE A 237 -8.35 22.48 -28.41
N ILE A 238 -9.29 23.27 -28.96
CA ILE A 238 -9.15 24.72 -28.99
C ILE A 238 -9.35 25.15 -27.54
N CYS A 239 -8.28 25.03 -26.75
CA CYS A 239 -8.13 25.85 -25.58
C CYS A 239 -7.97 27.27 -26.13
N ASP A 240 -8.90 28.16 -25.75
CA ASP A 240 -8.78 29.61 -25.94
C ASP A 240 -7.52 30.20 -25.24
N VAL A 241 -6.75 29.34 -24.58
CA VAL A 241 -5.44 29.66 -24.03
C VAL A 241 -4.35 29.23 -25.02
N CYS A 242 -3.69 30.22 -25.64
CA CYS A 242 -2.55 29.99 -26.52
C CYS A 242 -1.52 29.06 -25.82
N GLU A 243 -1.26 27.89 -26.40
CA GLU A 243 -0.34 26.89 -25.85
C GLU A 243 1.06 27.48 -25.57
N LYS A 244 1.49 28.48 -26.36
CA LYS A 244 2.73 29.23 -26.11
C LYS A 244 2.67 30.04 -24.81
N SER A 245 1.53 30.64 -24.50
CA SER A 245 1.32 31.38 -23.25
C SER A 245 1.34 30.44 -22.05
N VAL A 246 0.63 29.30 -22.10
CA VAL A 246 0.65 28.29 -21.02
C VAL A 246 2.06 27.75 -20.79
N ARG A 247 2.77 27.42 -21.87
CA ARG A 247 4.18 26.98 -21.80
C ARG A 247 5.06 28.06 -21.17
N SER A 248 4.90 29.33 -21.55
CA SER A 248 5.69 30.42 -20.96
C SER A 248 5.41 30.64 -19.47
N VAL A 249 4.19 30.36 -19.00
CA VAL A 249 3.80 30.48 -17.59
C VAL A 249 4.42 29.35 -16.76
N PHE A 250 4.30 28.09 -17.20
CA PHE A 250 4.87 26.96 -16.46
C PHE A 250 6.40 26.82 -16.60
N GLY A 251 7.00 27.46 -17.61
CA GLY A 251 8.44 27.61 -17.73
C GLY A 251 9.03 28.69 -16.82
N ASN A 252 8.21 29.48 -16.11
CA ASN A 252 8.67 30.53 -15.20
C ASN A 252 8.97 29.94 -13.81
N PRO A 253 10.24 29.95 -13.35
CA PRO A 253 10.61 29.35 -12.06
C PRO A 253 9.96 30.02 -10.85
N LEU A 254 9.65 31.32 -10.91
CA LEU A 254 9.03 32.04 -9.79
C LEU A 254 7.58 31.63 -9.61
N LEU A 255 6.82 31.55 -10.70
CA LEU A 255 5.43 31.07 -10.66
C LEU A 255 5.37 29.59 -10.30
N MET A 256 6.24 28.79 -10.91
CA MET A 256 6.34 27.37 -10.62
C MET A 256 6.67 27.13 -9.13
N LYS A 257 7.56 27.94 -8.53
CA LYS A 257 7.84 27.87 -7.10
C LYS A 257 6.59 28.09 -6.25
N SER A 258 5.79 29.12 -6.53
CA SER A 258 4.56 29.39 -5.79
C SER A 258 3.51 28.28 -5.94
N ILE A 259 3.48 27.59 -7.07
CA ILE A 259 2.64 26.41 -7.28
C ILE A 259 3.16 25.25 -6.43
N LEU A 260 4.44 24.92 -6.57
CA LEU A 260 5.05 23.76 -5.91
C LEU A 260 5.11 23.89 -4.39
N GLU A 261 5.11 25.10 -3.83
CA GLU A 261 4.98 25.34 -2.39
C GLU A 261 3.67 24.81 -1.79
N ARG A 262 2.68 24.50 -2.63
CA ARG A 262 1.37 23.95 -2.23
C ARG A 262 1.18 22.50 -2.66
N LEU A 263 2.18 21.89 -3.30
CA LEU A 263 2.10 20.53 -3.80
C LEU A 263 3.02 19.62 -3.01
N GLU A 264 2.60 18.37 -2.86
CA GLU A 264 3.39 17.31 -2.26
C GLU A 264 3.87 16.31 -3.31
N CYS A 265 4.59 15.28 -2.88
CA CYS A 265 5.34 14.37 -3.76
C CYS A 265 4.53 13.87 -4.95
N PHE A 266 3.30 13.38 -4.76
CA PHE A 266 2.54 12.78 -5.84
C PHE A 266 2.16 13.80 -6.93
N ASP A 267 1.75 15.00 -6.55
CA ASP A 267 1.39 16.06 -7.49
C ASP A 267 2.62 16.67 -8.16
N ILE A 268 3.73 16.81 -7.41
CA ILE A 268 5.02 17.18 -7.99
C ILE A 268 5.43 16.17 -9.07
N GLN A 269 5.33 14.87 -8.80
CA GLN A 269 5.67 13.82 -9.76
C GLN A 269 4.70 13.77 -10.95
N ARG A 270 3.40 14.03 -10.74
CA ARG A 270 2.42 14.19 -11.84
C ARG A 270 2.80 15.37 -12.73
N LEU A 271 3.11 16.52 -12.12
CA LEU A 271 3.46 17.74 -12.83
C LEU A 271 4.77 17.58 -13.64
N ARG A 272 5.79 16.90 -13.07
CA ARG A 272 7.04 16.53 -13.77
C ARG A 272 6.81 15.69 -15.03
N LYS A 273 5.70 14.96 -15.13
CA LYS A 273 5.36 14.10 -16.27
C LYS A 273 4.60 14.82 -17.38
N VAL A 274 4.11 16.04 -17.15
CA VAL A 274 3.31 16.80 -18.13
C VAL A 274 4.12 17.14 -19.38
N ASN A 275 5.27 17.81 -19.24
CA ASN A 275 6.18 18.08 -20.36
C ASN A 275 7.63 18.35 -19.89
N ARG A 276 8.55 18.43 -20.85
CA ARG A 276 9.99 18.65 -20.60
C ARG A 276 10.29 19.99 -19.93
N MET A 277 9.66 21.08 -20.35
CA MET A 277 9.92 22.42 -19.81
C MET A 277 9.50 22.54 -18.34
N VAL A 278 8.32 22.00 -18.00
CA VAL A 278 7.81 21.91 -16.62
C VAL A 278 8.80 21.12 -15.77
N ARG A 279 9.27 19.97 -16.27
CA ARG A 279 10.26 19.15 -15.57
C ARG A 279 11.56 19.90 -15.30
N GLU A 280 12.14 20.54 -16.32
CA GLU A 280 13.37 21.35 -16.19
C GLU A 280 13.17 22.52 -15.20
N CYS A 281 11.98 23.14 -15.20
CA CYS A 281 11.61 24.18 -14.27
C CYS A 281 11.53 23.65 -12.83
N ILE A 282 10.86 22.52 -12.61
CA ILE A 282 10.78 21.85 -11.29
C ILE A 282 12.17 21.43 -10.82
N ASP A 283 13.00 20.85 -11.67
CA ASP A 283 14.40 20.46 -11.37
C ASP A 283 15.26 21.67 -11.00
N THR A 284 14.95 22.84 -11.54
CA THR A 284 15.59 24.11 -11.17
C THR A 284 15.09 24.62 -9.80
N VAL A 285 13.79 24.53 -9.54
CA VAL A 285 13.16 25.01 -8.29
C VAL A 285 13.47 24.12 -7.09
N LYS A 286 13.59 22.79 -7.29
CA LYS A 286 13.88 21.77 -6.26
C LYS A 286 12.90 21.84 -5.08
N PRO A 287 11.61 21.59 -5.33
CA PRO A 287 10.57 21.68 -4.29
C PRO A 287 10.76 20.60 -3.22
N ASN A 288 10.23 20.85 -2.03
CA ASN A 288 10.16 19.83 -0.99
C ASN A 288 8.99 18.87 -1.29
N PRO A 289 9.20 17.56 -1.36
CA PRO A 289 8.13 16.59 -1.61
C PRO A 289 7.22 16.30 -0.41
N HIS A 290 7.54 16.77 0.80
CA HIS A 290 6.68 16.65 1.99
C HIS A 290 6.27 15.19 2.31
N ILE A 291 7.24 14.28 2.22
CA ILE A 291 7.04 12.87 2.60
C ILE A 291 7.20 12.72 4.12
N GLU A 292 6.19 12.11 4.77
CA GLU A 292 6.18 11.81 6.21
C GLU A 292 6.66 10.39 6.50
N THR A 293 6.25 9.41 5.69
CA THR A 293 6.67 8.00 5.84
C THR A 293 7.16 7.46 4.50
N TYR A 294 8.30 6.78 4.51
CA TYR A 294 8.79 6.02 3.36
C TYR A 294 9.17 4.61 3.78
N LEU A 295 8.46 3.62 3.24
CA LEU A 295 8.75 2.21 3.45
C LEU A 295 9.17 1.58 2.13
N ILE A 296 10.28 0.85 2.16
CA ILE A 296 10.68 -0.10 1.13
C ILE A 296 10.58 -1.48 1.75
N SER A 297 9.92 -2.42 1.08
CA SER A 297 9.89 -3.83 1.49
C SER A 297 10.00 -4.74 0.26
N ILE A 298 10.40 -5.99 0.47
CA ILE A 298 10.40 -7.00 -0.58
C ILE A 298 9.36 -8.03 -0.21
N MET A 299 8.33 -8.20 -1.03
CA MET A 299 7.37 -9.29 -0.91
C MET A 299 7.84 -10.48 -1.73
N PHE A 300 7.53 -11.68 -1.29
CA PHE A 300 7.74 -12.88 -2.08
C PHE A 300 6.40 -13.33 -2.65
N ALA A 301 6.26 -13.33 -3.97
CA ALA A 301 5.07 -13.82 -4.64
C ALA A 301 5.50 -14.65 -5.86
N ASP A 302 4.88 -15.82 -6.02
CA ASP A 302 5.07 -16.71 -7.17
C ASP A 302 6.55 -17.03 -7.46
N GLY A 303 7.33 -17.28 -6.41
CA GLY A 303 8.76 -17.60 -6.54
C GLY A 303 9.67 -16.39 -6.83
N SER A 304 9.11 -15.16 -6.83
CA SER A 304 9.83 -13.93 -7.18
C SER A 304 9.86 -12.91 -6.04
N ASN A 305 11.00 -12.24 -5.88
CA ASN A 305 11.19 -11.14 -4.93
C ASN A 305 10.65 -9.85 -5.53
N LEU A 306 9.48 -9.39 -5.13
CA LEU A 306 8.84 -8.17 -5.61
C LEU A 306 9.11 -7.00 -4.66
N PRO A 307 9.87 -5.98 -5.08
CA PRO A 307 9.96 -4.74 -4.34
C PRO A 307 8.58 -4.09 -4.24
N ARG A 308 8.31 -3.50 -3.09
CA ARG A 308 7.13 -2.69 -2.80
C ARG A 308 7.61 -1.43 -2.10
N THR A 309 7.09 -0.29 -2.50
CA THR A 309 7.26 0.96 -1.75
C THR A 309 5.91 1.46 -1.28
N ASP A 310 5.89 1.97 -0.06
CA ASP A 310 4.72 2.58 0.54
C ASP A 310 5.11 3.96 1.07
N ILE A 311 4.43 4.98 0.55
CA ILE A 311 4.79 6.39 0.75
C ILE A 311 3.57 7.08 1.33
N GLU A 312 3.75 7.77 2.45
CA GLU A 312 2.75 8.62 3.10
C GLU A 312 3.25 10.06 3.15
N LEU A 313 2.38 11.00 2.82
CA LEU A 313 2.69 12.44 2.78
C LEU A 313 2.24 13.13 4.08
N GLU A 314 2.71 14.35 4.31
CA GLU A 314 2.32 15.16 5.49
C GLU A 314 0.80 15.42 5.55
N SER A 315 0.11 15.42 4.39
CA SER A 315 -1.35 15.47 4.30
C SER A 315 -2.09 14.21 4.75
N GLY A 316 -1.39 13.07 4.90
CA GLY A 316 -1.97 11.74 5.12
C GLY A 316 -2.35 11.00 3.83
N ASP A 317 -2.06 11.57 2.65
CA ASP A 317 -2.18 10.86 1.39
C ASP A 317 -1.15 9.74 1.31
N ARG A 318 -1.60 8.55 0.90
CA ARG A 318 -0.77 7.35 0.86
C ARG A 318 -0.80 6.71 -0.52
N LYS A 319 0.36 6.20 -0.96
CA LYS A 319 0.48 5.45 -2.20
C LYS A 319 1.40 4.26 -2.02
N GLU A 320 0.87 3.11 -2.38
CA GLU A 320 1.63 1.90 -2.58
C GLU A 320 2.06 1.77 -4.05
N VAL A 321 3.28 1.30 -4.28
CA VAL A 321 3.80 0.94 -5.60
C VAL A 321 4.41 -0.46 -5.52
N LEU A 322 3.84 -1.38 -6.31
CA LEU A 322 4.34 -2.73 -6.50
C LEU A 322 5.09 -2.82 -7.85
N TYR A 323 6.32 -3.33 -7.83
CA TYR A 323 7.17 -3.39 -9.02
C TYR A 323 7.06 -4.79 -9.66
N LEU A 324 6.03 -4.99 -10.49
CA LEU A 324 5.72 -6.24 -11.22
C LEU A 324 6.42 -6.31 -12.59
N THR A 325 6.70 -7.54 -13.06
CA THR A 325 7.09 -7.83 -14.45
C THR A 325 5.90 -8.48 -15.17
N LEU A 326 5.50 -7.96 -16.33
CA LEU A 326 4.63 -8.70 -17.25
C LEU A 326 5.49 -9.70 -18.03
N GLU A 327 5.11 -10.98 -18.03
CA GLU A 327 5.90 -12.13 -18.53
C GLU A 327 6.32 -12.10 -20.03
N ASN A 328 6.03 -11.03 -20.78
CA ASN A 328 6.20 -10.98 -22.23
C ASN A 328 7.39 -10.14 -22.75
N GLN A 329 8.37 -9.76 -21.93
CA GLN A 329 9.61 -9.13 -22.42
C GLN A 329 10.84 -9.98 -22.13
N LEU A 330 11.17 -10.82 -23.10
CA LEU A 330 12.47 -11.46 -23.26
C LEU A 330 13.54 -10.37 -23.47
N TYR A 331 14.65 -10.52 -22.74
CA TYR A 331 15.90 -9.74 -22.71
C TYR A 331 15.96 -8.61 -21.65
N ASP A 332 16.78 -8.87 -20.61
CA ASP A 332 17.40 -7.93 -19.65
C ASP A 332 16.53 -7.34 -18.51
N SER A 333 15.55 -8.09 -18.01
CA SER A 333 14.49 -7.56 -17.12
C SER A 333 14.85 -7.48 -15.62
N ASP A 334 15.73 -8.33 -15.09
CA ASP A 334 15.88 -8.47 -13.63
C ASP A 334 16.79 -7.39 -13.00
N GLN A 335 17.83 -6.94 -13.72
CA GLN A 335 18.71 -5.86 -13.28
C GLN A 335 18.05 -4.47 -13.43
N ALA A 336 17.28 -4.27 -14.50
CA ALA A 336 16.41 -3.11 -14.66
C ALA A 336 15.38 -2.99 -13.52
N ARG A 337 14.69 -4.09 -13.18
CA ARG A 337 13.71 -4.18 -12.08
C ARG A 337 14.29 -3.84 -10.71
N LYS A 338 15.48 -4.37 -10.39
CA LYS A 338 16.21 -4.06 -9.15
C LYS A 338 16.69 -2.61 -9.06
N SER A 339 16.69 -1.86 -10.16
CA SER A 339 17.06 -0.44 -10.17
C SER A 339 15.86 0.50 -10.06
N LEU A 340 14.66 0.08 -10.47
CA LEU A 340 13.47 0.94 -10.48
C LEU A 340 13.11 1.44 -9.08
N CYS A 341 13.02 0.54 -8.10
CA CYS A 341 12.68 0.93 -6.72
C CYS A 341 13.73 1.88 -6.09
N PRO A 342 15.04 1.61 -6.16
CA PRO A 342 16.05 2.58 -5.75
C PRO A 342 16.01 3.91 -6.53
N ASN A 343 15.73 3.90 -7.84
CA ASN A 343 15.63 5.12 -8.63
C ASN A 343 14.43 5.98 -8.21
N ASP A 344 13.27 5.35 -7.96
CA ASP A 344 12.08 6.05 -7.47
C ASP A 344 12.33 6.59 -6.05
N PHE A 345 13.03 5.83 -5.20
CA PHE A 345 13.48 6.33 -3.90
C PHE A 345 14.39 7.56 -4.04
N GLU A 346 15.37 7.53 -4.94
CA GLU A 346 16.25 8.67 -5.22
C GLU A 346 15.45 9.88 -5.68
N GLU A 347 14.60 9.73 -6.70
CA GLU A 347 13.82 10.84 -7.26
C GLU A 347 12.80 11.41 -6.27
N ASN A 348 12.14 10.57 -5.47
CA ASN A 348 11.17 11.02 -4.46
C ASN A 348 11.84 11.76 -3.31
N LEU A 349 13.00 11.30 -2.84
CA LEU A 349 13.65 11.92 -1.69
C LEU A 349 14.66 12.99 -2.06
N LYS A 350 15.13 13.09 -3.31
CA LYS A 350 16.22 13.98 -3.78
C LYS A 350 16.21 15.39 -3.17
N HIS A 351 15.03 15.97 -3.04
CA HIS A 351 14.81 17.34 -2.56
C HIS A 351 14.01 17.41 -1.25
N GLN A 352 13.84 16.28 -0.55
CA GLN A 352 13.27 16.20 0.80
C GLN A 352 14.10 17.04 1.77
N LYS A 353 13.51 18.14 2.24
CA LYS A 353 14.06 19.10 3.19
C LYS A 353 13.36 19.02 4.55
N SER A 354 12.07 18.69 4.58
CA SER A 354 11.35 18.41 5.82
C SER A 354 11.82 17.08 6.42
N CYS A 355 11.67 16.96 7.74
CA CYS A 355 12.06 15.76 8.47
C CYS A 355 11.02 14.66 8.22
N ILE A 356 11.45 13.51 7.73
CA ILE A 356 10.61 12.33 7.58
C ILE A 356 10.33 11.77 8.98
N GLY A 357 9.06 11.49 9.29
CA GLY A 357 8.63 10.81 10.51
C GLY A 357 9.25 9.43 10.65
N GLU A 358 9.11 8.58 9.62
CA GLU A 358 9.68 7.23 9.60
C GLU A 358 10.24 6.81 8.23
N LEU A 359 11.51 6.38 8.23
CA LEU A 359 12.12 5.65 7.12
C LEU A 359 12.26 4.18 7.49
N THR A 360 11.59 3.31 6.72
CA THR A 360 11.66 1.86 6.90
C THR A 360 12.26 1.19 5.67
N ILE A 361 13.31 0.41 5.89
CA ILE A 361 13.93 -0.44 4.87
C ILE A 361 13.74 -1.88 5.35
N GLY A 362 12.62 -2.45 4.96
CA GLY A 362 12.16 -3.76 5.39
C GLY A 362 12.72 -4.92 4.57
N CYS A 363 12.74 -6.07 5.23
CA CYS A 363 12.65 -7.40 4.62
C CYS A 363 11.19 -7.83 4.80
N GLY A 364 10.48 -8.16 3.72
CA GLY A 364 9.16 -8.79 3.86
C GLY A 364 9.30 -10.31 3.85
N TRP A 365 8.35 -10.99 4.49
CA TRP A 365 8.07 -12.41 4.26
C TRP A 365 6.57 -12.63 4.17
N PRO A 366 6.11 -13.48 3.23
CA PRO A 366 4.83 -14.14 3.33
C PRO A 366 4.92 -15.34 4.27
N ARG A 367 3.82 -15.64 4.96
CA ARG A 367 3.65 -16.83 5.81
C ARG A 367 3.13 -18.04 5.01
N GLU A 368 3.48 -18.16 3.73
CA GLU A 368 2.95 -19.21 2.86
C GLU A 368 4.10 -19.87 2.09
N LEU A 369 4.14 -21.21 2.15
CA LEU A 369 4.97 -22.16 1.38
C LEU A 369 6.25 -22.76 1.99
N GLY A 370 6.47 -22.74 3.31
CA GLY A 370 7.31 -23.76 4.00
C GLY A 370 8.76 -23.96 3.52
N GLU A 371 9.28 -23.08 2.67
CA GLU A 371 10.65 -23.08 2.15
C GLU A 371 11.20 -21.67 2.31
N TYR A 372 12.11 -21.52 3.28
CA TYR A 372 12.72 -20.23 3.61
C TYR A 372 13.84 -19.91 2.62
N VAL A 373 13.49 -19.26 1.52
CA VAL A 373 14.50 -18.67 0.64
C VAL A 373 15.13 -17.49 1.38
N LYS A 374 16.40 -17.57 1.75
CA LYS A 374 17.21 -16.48 2.33
C LYS A 374 17.08 -15.17 1.52
N VAL A 375 16.05 -14.35 1.77
CA VAL A 375 15.88 -13.04 1.10
C VAL A 375 16.62 -11.97 1.91
N THR A 376 17.92 -12.15 2.13
CA THR A 376 18.78 -11.01 2.45
C THR A 376 19.16 -10.35 1.14
N ASN A 377 18.38 -9.38 0.69
CA ASN A 377 18.76 -8.61 -0.49
C ASN A 377 19.76 -7.52 -0.08
N LYS A 378 21.00 -7.96 0.25
CA LYS A 378 22.12 -7.10 0.67
C LYS A 378 22.38 -5.93 -0.28
N GLU A 379 21.94 -6.06 -1.52
CA GLU A 379 22.04 -5.04 -2.57
C GLU A 379 21.20 -3.78 -2.27
N TYR A 380 20.04 -3.90 -1.59
CA TYR A 380 19.16 -2.76 -1.30
C TYR A 380 19.75 -1.80 -0.27
N PRO A 381 20.18 -2.26 0.93
CA PRO A 381 20.86 -1.39 1.88
C PRO A 381 22.02 -0.61 1.26
N PHE A 382 22.81 -1.28 0.42
CA PHE A 382 23.93 -0.66 -0.29
C PHE A 382 23.48 0.43 -1.28
N LYS A 383 22.55 0.12 -2.20
CA LYS A 383 22.06 1.10 -3.19
C LYS A 383 21.39 2.31 -2.53
N ILE A 384 20.55 2.06 -1.53
CA ILE A 384 19.88 3.11 -0.76
C ILE A 384 20.91 3.95 -0.01
N GLY A 385 21.89 3.30 0.62
CA GLY A 385 23.03 3.97 1.25
C GLY A 385 23.81 4.88 0.31
N GLU A 386 24.14 4.40 -0.89
CA GLU A 386 24.79 5.21 -1.93
C GLU A 386 23.97 6.45 -2.31
N ILE A 387 22.66 6.28 -2.52
CA ILE A 387 21.76 7.39 -2.86
C ILE A 387 21.76 8.43 -1.74
N LEU A 388 21.64 7.99 -0.48
CA LEU A 388 21.62 8.88 0.67
C LEU A 388 22.95 9.61 0.85
N ARG A 389 24.09 8.94 0.60
CA ARG A 389 25.43 9.56 0.65
C ARG A 389 25.69 10.61 -0.43
N ARG A 390 24.99 10.54 -1.58
CA ARG A 390 25.11 11.53 -2.67
C ARG A 390 24.33 12.82 -2.41
N ARG A 391 23.48 12.85 -1.38
CA ARG A 391 22.72 14.04 -1.02
C ARG A 391 23.65 15.14 -0.52
N GLU A 392 23.29 16.38 -0.83
CA GLU A 392 24.01 17.57 -0.32
C GLU A 392 23.95 17.66 1.21
N HIS A 393 22.86 17.18 1.81
CA HIS A 393 22.64 17.13 3.25
C HIS A 393 22.13 15.75 3.68
N PRO A 394 22.54 15.26 4.87
CA PRO A 394 21.99 14.04 5.46
C PRO A 394 20.47 14.07 5.49
N LEU A 395 19.85 12.90 5.32
CA LEU A 395 18.40 12.81 5.34
C LEU A 395 17.90 13.03 6.77
N ARG A 396 17.05 14.04 6.96
CA ARG A 396 16.39 14.29 8.24
C ARG A 396 15.31 13.25 8.47
N THR A 397 15.54 12.36 9.43
CA THR A 397 14.64 11.24 9.73
C THR A 397 14.48 11.14 11.24
N ARG A 398 13.24 11.09 11.73
CA ARG A 398 12.95 10.98 13.17
C ARG A 398 13.05 9.54 13.69
N LYS A 399 12.57 8.57 12.91
CA LYS A 399 12.63 7.13 13.22
C LYS A 399 13.20 6.37 12.03
N PHE A 400 14.25 5.59 12.28
CA PHE A 400 14.84 4.71 11.29
C PHE A 400 14.61 3.25 11.68
N SER A 401 14.02 2.48 10.75
CA SER A 401 13.74 1.06 10.91
C SER A 401 14.41 0.28 9.78
N ILE A 402 15.19 -0.76 10.11
CA ILE A 402 15.83 -1.63 9.11
C ILE A 402 15.69 -3.11 9.50
N GLY A 403 15.32 -3.93 8.52
CA GLY A 403 15.48 -5.38 8.56
C GLY A 403 16.82 -5.76 7.96
N CYS A 404 17.70 -6.42 8.71
CA CYS A 404 19.03 -6.78 8.23
C CYS A 404 19.62 -7.97 8.99
N SER A 405 20.68 -8.57 8.44
CA SER A 405 21.39 -9.71 9.04
C SER A 405 22.77 -9.37 9.63
N SER A 406 23.26 -8.15 9.42
CA SER A 406 24.60 -7.74 9.86
C SER A 406 24.68 -6.24 10.13
N GLN A 407 25.61 -5.82 10.99
CA GLN A 407 25.88 -4.39 11.20
C GLN A 407 26.36 -3.68 9.94
N THR A 408 27.06 -4.35 9.03
CA THR A 408 27.53 -3.77 7.77
C THR A 408 26.38 -3.20 6.95
N GLU A 409 25.24 -3.90 6.87
CA GLU A 409 24.06 -3.42 6.15
C GLU A 409 23.46 -2.17 6.78
N VAL A 410 23.44 -2.09 8.11
CA VAL A 410 22.97 -0.90 8.84
C VAL A 410 23.93 0.27 8.61
N MET A 411 25.24 0.01 8.60
CA MET A 411 26.30 0.99 8.36
C MET A 411 26.29 1.59 6.96
N GLU A 412 25.68 0.94 5.97
CA GLU A 412 25.51 1.54 4.64
C GLU A 412 24.55 2.75 4.65
N ILE A 413 23.60 2.78 5.59
CA ILE A 413 22.50 3.75 5.61
C ILE A 413 22.58 4.69 6.80
N LEU A 414 22.77 4.16 8.02
CA LEU A 414 22.68 4.93 9.26
C LEU A 414 23.58 6.17 9.27
N PRO A 415 24.86 6.11 8.81
CA PRO A 415 25.73 7.29 8.77
C PRO A 415 25.25 8.43 7.85
N ALA A 416 24.37 8.13 6.88
CA ALA A 416 23.81 9.13 5.96
C ALA A 416 22.52 9.80 6.49
N ILE A 417 22.05 9.40 7.67
CA ILE A 417 20.90 10.01 8.37
C ILE A 417 21.39 11.13 9.29
N ASP A 418 20.63 12.22 9.34
CA ASP A 418 20.92 13.37 10.20
C ASP A 418 20.79 13.00 11.68
N LYS A 419 21.90 13.09 12.42
CA LYS A 419 21.98 12.74 13.84
C LYS A 419 21.14 13.65 14.75
N GLU A 420 20.92 14.91 14.37
CA GLU A 420 20.21 15.88 15.22
C GLU A 420 18.69 15.58 15.25
N PHE A 421 18.18 15.01 14.16
CA PHE A 421 16.77 14.69 13.99
C PHE A 421 16.42 13.25 14.37
N LEU A 422 17.39 12.33 14.33
CA LEU A 422 17.15 10.93 14.64
C LEU A 422 16.90 10.68 16.13
N LYS A 423 15.69 10.20 16.45
CA LYS A 423 15.26 9.92 17.82
C LYS A 423 15.15 8.43 18.13
N SER A 424 14.82 7.61 17.15
CA SER A 424 14.60 6.17 17.34
C SER A 424 15.31 5.35 16.27
N ILE A 425 16.06 4.34 16.71
CA ILE A 425 16.68 3.32 15.86
C ILE A 425 16.00 1.98 16.14
N ASN A 426 15.49 1.36 15.09
CA ASN A 426 14.89 0.04 15.15
C ASN A 426 15.65 -0.90 14.21
N ILE A 427 16.29 -1.92 14.79
CA ILE A 427 16.91 -3.01 14.05
C ILE A 427 16.08 -4.27 14.28
N LEU A 428 15.58 -4.83 13.20
CA LEU A 428 14.66 -5.96 13.20
C LEU A 428 15.35 -7.14 12.52
N SER A 429 15.12 -8.36 13.03
CA SER A 429 15.41 -9.53 12.22
C SER A 429 14.52 -9.52 10.97
N PRO A 430 15.05 -9.95 9.82
CA PRO A 430 14.21 -10.34 8.71
C PRO A 430 13.24 -11.45 9.12
N PHE A 431 13.53 -12.29 10.12
CA PHE A 431 12.70 -13.44 10.50
C PHE A 431 11.84 -13.14 11.73
N ASP A 432 10.57 -13.57 11.71
CA ASP A 432 9.64 -13.47 12.85
C ASP A 432 9.74 -14.64 13.86
N PHE A 433 10.59 -15.63 13.58
CA PHE A 433 10.84 -16.84 14.38
C PHE A 433 12.34 -17.12 14.44
N LYS A 434 12.75 -18.07 15.30
CA LYS A 434 14.16 -18.43 15.47
C LYS A 434 14.69 -19.28 14.30
N PRO A 435 15.81 -18.91 13.67
CA PRO A 435 16.50 -19.72 12.66
C PRO A 435 16.90 -21.14 13.11
N GLU A 436 17.03 -21.37 14.42
CA GLU A 436 17.37 -22.67 15.03
C GLU A 436 16.40 -23.80 14.63
N GLU A 437 15.15 -23.49 14.30
CA GLU A 437 14.16 -24.48 13.87
C GLU A 437 14.50 -25.12 12.51
N GLU A 438 15.46 -24.56 11.75
CA GLU A 438 15.77 -24.99 10.38
C GLU A 438 17.26 -25.18 10.05
N GLY A 439 18.13 -25.26 11.07
CA GLY A 439 19.55 -25.59 10.85
C GLY A 439 20.37 -24.48 10.16
N ILE A 440 19.92 -23.22 10.26
CA ILE A 440 20.70 -22.06 9.84
C ILE A 440 21.69 -21.73 10.97
N GLU A 441 22.98 -21.94 10.74
CA GLU A 441 24.05 -21.57 11.67
C GLU A 441 24.07 -20.03 11.81
N GLU A 442 23.60 -19.51 12.95
CA GLU A 442 23.48 -18.07 13.21
C GLU A 442 24.87 -17.46 13.38
N LEU A 443 25.18 -16.43 12.59
CA LEU A 443 26.29 -15.54 12.89
C LEU A 443 25.82 -14.53 13.95
N PRO A 444 26.55 -14.37 15.06
CA PRO A 444 26.21 -13.40 16.08
C PRO A 444 26.12 -11.97 15.52
N PHE A 445 25.09 -11.21 15.87
CA PHE A 445 24.96 -9.82 15.43
C PHE A 445 25.84 -8.93 16.31
N GLU A 446 26.86 -8.32 15.71
CA GLU A 446 27.75 -7.37 16.37
C GLU A 446 27.23 -5.94 16.23
N VAL A 447 27.48 -5.09 17.23
CA VAL A 447 27.14 -3.66 17.20
C VAL A 447 28.32 -2.76 17.60
N ASP A 448 29.53 -3.31 17.65
CA ASP A 448 30.75 -2.62 18.06
C ASP A 448 31.08 -1.42 17.14
N GLN A 449 30.82 -1.51 15.83
CA GLN A 449 31.02 -0.38 14.92
C GLN A 449 29.83 0.58 14.97
N LEU A 450 28.61 0.06 15.05
CA LEU A 450 27.38 0.86 15.15
C LEU A 450 27.40 1.76 16.38
N SER A 451 27.86 1.24 17.52
CA SER A 451 27.95 1.96 18.80
C SER A 451 28.89 3.18 18.76
N GLN A 452 29.77 3.24 17.76
CA GLN A 452 30.68 4.36 17.53
C GLN A 452 30.09 5.48 16.67
N THR A 453 28.98 5.23 15.96
CA THR A 453 28.37 6.24 15.10
C THR A 453 27.75 7.39 15.91
N GLU A 454 27.75 8.59 15.33
CA GLU A 454 27.15 9.76 15.94
C GLU A 454 25.62 9.62 16.05
N GLN A 455 25.00 8.94 15.10
CA GLN A 455 23.58 8.63 15.07
C GLN A 455 23.17 7.73 16.23
N TRP A 456 23.93 6.67 16.48
CA TRP A 456 23.71 5.79 17.64
C TRP A 456 23.85 6.57 18.96
N LYS A 457 24.91 7.37 19.09
CA LYS A 457 25.22 8.20 20.28
C LYS A 457 24.20 9.32 20.55
N SER A 458 23.47 9.76 19.53
CA SER A 458 22.51 10.89 19.64
C SER A 458 21.05 10.43 19.81
N ALA A 459 20.72 9.21 19.39
CA ALA A 459 19.36 8.71 19.45
C ALA A 459 18.89 8.47 20.90
N GLU A 460 17.58 8.61 21.12
CA GLU A 460 16.94 8.51 22.45
C GLU A 460 16.37 7.11 22.70
N ARG A 461 16.06 6.37 21.63
CA ARG A 461 15.45 5.05 21.70
C ARG A 461 16.16 4.05 20.79
N LEU A 462 16.43 2.88 21.34
CA LEU A 462 16.91 1.72 20.59
C LEU A 462 15.96 0.53 20.80
N ILE A 463 15.46 -0.01 19.70
CA ILE A 463 14.73 -1.27 19.66
C ILE A 463 15.49 -2.23 18.76
N PHE A 464 16.07 -3.25 19.37
CA PHE A 464 16.69 -4.38 18.68
C PHE A 464 15.84 -5.62 18.96
N LYS A 465 15.23 -6.20 17.94
CA LYS A 465 14.39 -7.40 18.09
C LYS A 465 14.94 -8.56 17.27
N TYR A 466 14.66 -9.77 17.77
CA TYR A 466 14.78 -11.05 17.07
C TYR A 466 16.20 -11.51 16.71
N TRP A 467 17.23 -10.67 16.82
CA TRP A 467 18.63 -11.13 16.86
C TRP A 467 19.22 -11.04 18.26
N ASP A 468 20.11 -11.99 18.55
CA ASP A 468 21.00 -11.93 19.70
C ASP A 468 22.20 -11.03 19.38
N ILE A 469 22.38 -9.98 20.18
CA ILE A 469 23.60 -9.16 20.12
C ILE A 469 24.71 -9.87 20.89
N ALA A 470 25.84 -10.11 20.23
CA ALA A 470 26.99 -10.77 20.84
C ALA A 470 28.02 -9.81 21.44
N THR A 471 28.00 -8.54 21.04
CA THR A 471 28.83 -7.50 21.65
C THR A 471 28.56 -7.43 23.16
N PRO A 472 29.57 -7.35 24.04
CA PRO A 472 29.36 -7.19 25.48
C PRO A 472 28.56 -5.92 25.81
N ILE A 473 27.67 -5.98 26.82
CA ILE A 473 26.79 -4.87 27.21
C ILE A 473 27.55 -3.57 27.48
N GLN A 474 28.73 -3.67 28.10
CA GLN A 474 29.60 -2.54 28.43
C GLN A 474 30.18 -1.85 27.19
N GLU A 475 30.29 -2.57 26.07
CA GLU A 475 30.89 -2.10 24.81
C GLU A 475 29.82 -1.59 23.81
N MET A 476 28.54 -1.82 24.08
CA MET A 476 27.43 -1.40 23.20
C MET A 476 27.17 0.11 23.21
N ASN A 477 27.74 0.86 24.17
CA ASN A 477 27.48 2.29 24.36
C ASN A 477 25.97 2.61 24.35
N ILE A 478 25.24 2.09 25.34
CA ILE A 478 23.75 2.12 25.39
C ILE A 478 23.19 2.96 26.54
N LEU A 479 24.04 3.47 27.45
CA LEU A 479 23.60 4.11 28.69
C LEU A 479 22.94 5.48 28.48
N HIS A 480 23.18 6.13 27.33
CA HIS A 480 22.59 7.42 26.99
C HIS A 480 21.13 7.33 26.55
N PHE A 481 20.69 6.15 26.04
CA PHE A 481 19.32 5.94 25.60
C PHE A 481 18.34 6.15 26.76
N ALA A 482 17.19 6.77 26.48
CA ALA A 482 16.06 6.84 27.40
C ALA A 482 15.29 5.52 27.44
N TYR A 483 15.12 4.90 26.26
CA TYR A 483 14.39 3.64 26.08
C TYR A 483 15.24 2.63 25.33
N LEU A 484 15.41 1.45 25.93
CA LEU A 484 16.15 0.34 25.34
C LEU A 484 15.31 -0.93 25.37
N LYS A 485 15.23 -1.63 24.24
CA LYS A 485 14.74 -3.01 24.18
C LYS A 485 15.67 -3.81 23.28
N VAL A 486 16.43 -4.73 23.86
CA VAL A 486 17.42 -5.55 23.14
C VAL A 486 17.34 -7.01 23.57
N LEU A 487 17.87 -7.89 22.74
CA LEU A 487 18.11 -9.30 23.02
C LEU A 487 19.63 -9.54 22.91
N VAL A 488 20.23 -10.13 23.93
CA VAL A 488 21.68 -10.37 24.02
C VAL A 488 21.92 -11.85 24.28
N SER A 489 23.05 -12.38 23.83
CA SER A 489 23.34 -13.82 23.96
C SER A 489 23.44 -14.26 25.41
N ASN A 490 24.11 -13.48 26.26
CA ASN A 490 24.38 -13.80 27.66
C ASN A 490 24.31 -12.55 28.56
N VAL A 491 23.89 -12.73 29.82
CA VAL A 491 23.96 -11.72 30.88
C VAL A 491 24.60 -12.33 32.12
N SER A 492 25.56 -11.61 32.70
CA SER A 492 26.28 -11.96 33.94
C SER A 492 25.88 -11.07 35.12
N SER A 493 26.25 -11.47 36.34
CA SER A 493 26.05 -10.63 37.55
C SER A 493 26.75 -9.26 37.42
N GLN A 494 27.90 -9.20 36.73
CA GLN A 494 28.66 -7.97 36.48
C GLN A 494 27.95 -7.04 35.50
N ASP A 495 27.26 -7.57 34.49
CA ASP A 495 26.45 -6.75 33.57
C ASP A 495 25.30 -6.06 34.30
N VAL A 496 24.66 -6.77 35.24
CA VAL A 496 23.57 -6.23 36.05
C VAL A 496 24.07 -5.12 36.96
N ASP A 497 25.21 -5.32 37.63
CA ASP A 497 25.84 -4.30 38.47
C ASP A 497 26.25 -3.06 37.67
N TYR A 498 26.89 -3.26 36.52
CA TYR A 498 27.26 -2.19 35.60
C TYR A 498 26.04 -1.35 35.19
N LEU A 499 24.94 -2.00 34.74
CA LEU A 499 23.72 -1.31 34.36
C LEU A 499 23.07 -0.60 35.56
N GLN A 500 22.96 -1.28 36.70
CA GLN A 500 22.37 -0.70 37.90
C GLN A 500 23.11 0.57 38.33
N THR A 501 24.44 0.49 38.41
CA THR A 501 25.29 1.60 38.89
C THR A 501 25.20 2.79 37.96
N ASN A 502 25.35 2.58 36.65
CA ASN A 502 25.34 3.67 35.68
C ASN A 502 23.95 4.28 35.46
N LEU A 503 22.89 3.46 35.44
CA LEU A 503 21.54 3.97 35.24
C LEU A 503 21.04 4.80 36.43
N LEU A 504 21.56 4.55 37.65
CA LEU A 504 21.25 5.38 38.82
C LEU A 504 21.71 6.83 38.69
N GLU A 505 22.73 7.08 37.87
CA GLU A 505 23.28 8.41 37.62
C GLU A 505 22.73 9.05 36.33
N SER A 506 22.02 8.26 35.51
CA SER A 506 21.43 8.74 34.25
C SER A 506 20.24 9.66 34.49
N SER A 507 20.26 10.84 33.85
CA SER A 507 19.15 11.79 33.86
C SER A 507 18.07 11.46 32.81
N THR A 508 18.47 10.80 31.72
CA THR A 508 17.62 10.50 30.54
C THR A 508 16.89 9.17 30.64
N PHE A 509 17.46 8.19 31.36
CA PHE A 509 16.94 6.84 31.50
C PHE A 509 15.46 6.80 31.93
N GLN A 510 14.67 6.01 31.19
CA GLN A 510 13.26 5.72 31.50
C GLN A 510 12.99 4.22 31.64
N LYS A 511 13.38 3.41 30.65
CA LYS A 511 13.10 1.97 30.67
C LYS A 511 14.03 1.16 29.79
N PHE A 512 14.74 0.21 30.38
CA PHE A 512 15.58 -0.77 29.68
C PHE A 512 14.97 -2.16 29.84
N LYS A 513 14.76 -2.86 28.75
CA LYS A 513 14.41 -4.28 28.72
C LYS A 513 15.50 -5.03 27.97
N ILE A 514 16.25 -5.85 28.70
CA ILE A 514 17.28 -6.71 28.13
C ILE A 514 16.79 -8.14 28.25
N SER A 515 16.58 -8.76 27.10
CA SER A 515 16.24 -10.17 27.00
C SER A 515 17.49 -11.00 26.72
N PHE A 516 17.52 -12.26 27.16
CA PHE A 516 18.65 -13.15 26.98
C PHE A 516 18.26 -14.63 27.10
N TRP A 517 19.01 -15.50 26.44
CA TRP A 517 18.82 -16.95 26.52
C TRP A 517 19.72 -17.57 27.58
N GLN A 518 21.02 -17.23 27.54
CA GLN A 518 22.02 -17.71 28.48
C GLN A 518 22.19 -16.73 29.62
N SER A 519 22.45 -17.27 30.81
CA SER A 519 22.62 -16.49 32.03
C SER A 519 23.83 -17.00 32.79
N ALA A 520 24.82 -16.14 32.96
CA ALA A 520 25.93 -16.28 33.89
C ALA A 520 25.68 -15.52 35.21
N ILE A 521 24.43 -15.12 35.48
CA ILE A 521 24.03 -14.55 36.77
C ILE A 521 24.08 -15.65 37.84
N ASP A 522 24.85 -15.39 38.89
CA ASP A 522 25.09 -16.27 40.02
C ASP A 522 24.83 -15.55 41.36
N GLU A 523 25.15 -16.18 42.49
CA GLU A 523 24.93 -15.62 43.82
C GLU A 523 25.76 -14.35 44.10
N SER A 524 26.79 -14.05 43.29
CA SER A 524 27.58 -12.82 43.45
C SER A 524 26.75 -11.55 43.20
N ILE A 525 25.62 -11.65 42.49
CA ILE A 525 24.69 -10.52 42.30
C ILE A 525 24.21 -9.93 43.64
N HIS A 526 24.07 -10.76 44.68
CA HIS A 526 23.66 -10.32 46.01
C HIS A 526 24.75 -9.52 46.72
N GLN A 527 26.02 -9.79 46.41
CA GLN A 527 27.16 -9.03 46.92
C GLN A 527 27.34 -7.71 46.16
N LEU A 528 27.07 -7.71 44.84
CA LEU A 528 27.25 -6.55 43.98
C LEU A 528 26.16 -5.48 44.18
N ILE A 529 24.90 -5.86 44.00
CA ILE A 529 23.77 -4.91 44.06
C ILE A 529 22.93 -5.03 45.34
N GLY A 530 23.27 -5.96 46.23
CA GLY A 530 22.54 -6.20 47.48
C GLY A 530 21.36 -7.18 47.36
N GLU A 531 20.76 -7.49 48.52
CA GLU A 531 19.62 -8.40 48.58
C GLU A 531 18.36 -7.84 47.91
N PRO A 532 17.60 -8.66 47.17
CA PRO A 532 16.34 -8.24 46.56
C PRO A 532 15.30 -7.84 47.60
N TYR A 533 14.56 -6.78 47.30
CA TYR A 533 13.43 -6.32 48.10
C TYR A 533 12.32 -7.37 48.17
N ARG A 534 12.05 -8.07 47.06
CA ARG A 534 11.11 -9.19 46.99
C ARG A 534 11.67 -10.35 46.19
N ASN A 535 11.60 -11.53 46.79
CA ASN A 535 11.81 -12.82 46.13
C ASN A 535 10.46 -13.50 45.93
N PHE A 536 10.00 -13.58 44.67
CA PHE A 536 8.79 -14.34 44.34
C PHE A 536 9.12 -15.83 44.17
N SER A 537 10.30 -16.12 43.65
CA SER A 537 10.90 -17.47 43.55
C SER A 537 12.41 -17.33 43.35
N ASN A 538 13.14 -18.45 43.33
CA ASN A 538 14.57 -18.46 43.00
C ASN A 538 14.87 -17.85 41.61
N LEU A 539 13.87 -17.84 40.72
CA LEU A 539 13.99 -17.39 39.33
C LEU A 539 13.40 -16.00 39.10
N LYS A 540 12.72 -15.39 40.08
CA LYS A 540 12.12 -14.06 39.92
C LYS A 540 12.39 -13.18 41.14
N LYS A 541 13.21 -12.16 40.91
CA LYS A 541 13.76 -11.26 41.93
C LYS A 541 13.47 -9.80 41.57
N VAL A 542 13.21 -8.97 42.58
CA VAL A 542 12.87 -7.54 42.42
C VAL A 542 13.67 -6.66 43.37
N TRP A 543 14.24 -5.58 42.84
CA TRP A 543 14.97 -4.56 43.59
C TRP A 543 14.41 -3.16 43.37
N TYR A 544 14.65 -2.28 44.34
CA TYR A 544 14.36 -0.85 44.27
C TYR A 544 15.56 -0.06 44.75
N PHE A 545 16.06 0.85 43.91
CA PHE A 545 17.16 1.73 44.24
C PHE A 545 16.75 3.18 44.05
N ARG A 546 17.00 4.04 45.04
CA ARG A 546 16.68 5.46 44.93
C ARG A 546 17.71 6.16 44.03
N MET A 547 17.25 6.91 43.05
CA MET A 547 18.13 7.75 42.22
C MET A 547 18.58 8.97 43.01
N LYS A 548 19.89 9.29 42.96
CA LYS A 548 20.48 10.39 43.74
C LYS A 548 19.76 11.71 43.48
N ASN A 549 19.45 12.45 44.54
CA ASN A 549 18.82 13.78 44.49
C ASN A 549 17.47 13.85 43.76
N THR A 550 16.72 12.75 43.69
CA THR A 550 15.37 12.74 43.11
C THR A 550 14.37 11.93 43.95
N ASP A 551 13.09 12.08 43.62
CA ASP A 551 11.99 11.23 44.13
C ASP A 551 11.71 10.02 43.21
N TYR A 552 12.66 9.70 42.33
CA TYR A 552 12.58 8.55 41.45
C TYR A 552 13.39 7.38 42.00
N TYR A 553 12.91 6.18 41.65
CA TYR A 553 13.57 4.92 41.94
C TYR A 553 13.78 4.16 40.63
N ILE A 554 14.84 3.36 40.58
CA ILE A 554 14.98 2.29 39.59
C ILE A 554 14.34 1.04 40.18
N HIS A 555 13.31 0.57 39.49
CA HIS A 555 12.68 -0.72 39.73
C HIS A 555 13.29 -1.75 38.78
N ILE A 556 13.96 -2.75 39.35
CA ILE A 556 14.60 -3.83 38.59
C ILE A 556 13.78 -5.10 38.79
N VAL A 557 13.41 -5.74 37.69
CA VAL A 557 12.75 -7.06 37.67
C VAL A 557 13.60 -8.02 36.87
N LEU A 558 14.17 -9.01 37.55
CA LEU A 558 14.84 -10.15 36.92
C LEU A 558 13.85 -11.31 36.86
N ASP A 559 13.59 -11.83 35.66
CA ASP A 559 12.71 -12.97 35.43
C ASP A 559 13.47 -14.02 34.58
N MET A 560 13.94 -15.06 35.26
CA MET A 560 14.69 -16.19 34.71
C MET A 560 13.82 -17.44 34.52
N ARG A 561 12.50 -17.29 34.60
CA ARG A 561 11.57 -18.42 34.39
C ARG A 561 11.49 -18.75 32.91
N ASP A 562 11.45 -20.03 32.62
CA ASP A 562 11.14 -20.53 31.28
C ASP A 562 9.63 -20.38 31.05
N VAL A 563 9.26 -19.39 30.24
CA VAL A 563 7.87 -19.07 29.90
C VAL A 563 7.66 -19.37 28.44
N LYS A 564 6.60 -20.10 28.10
CA LYS A 564 6.24 -20.38 26.70
C LYS A 564 5.31 -19.31 26.11
N ASN A 565 5.39 -19.03 24.81
CA ASN A 565 4.37 -18.25 24.07
C ASN A 565 3.09 -19.11 23.87
N GLU A 566 2.09 -18.53 23.21
CA GLU A 566 0.82 -19.20 22.89
C GLU A 566 1.05 -20.39 21.93
N GLU A 567 2.14 -20.36 21.16
CA GLU A 567 2.55 -21.41 20.22
C GLU A 567 3.38 -22.53 20.89
N GLY A 568 3.80 -22.36 22.15
CA GLY A 568 4.54 -23.36 22.93
C GLY A 568 6.07 -23.20 22.95
N ASP A 569 6.60 -22.16 22.31
CA ASP A 569 8.02 -21.81 22.21
C ASP A 569 8.51 -21.06 23.43
N LEU A 570 9.74 -21.35 23.84
CA LEU A 570 10.37 -20.66 24.96
C LEU A 570 10.62 -19.18 24.64
N LYS A 571 10.15 -18.30 25.52
CA LYS A 571 10.50 -16.88 25.50
C LYS A 571 11.87 -16.67 26.15
N PRO A 572 12.65 -15.69 25.68
CA PRO A 572 13.89 -15.35 26.33
C PRO A 572 13.62 -14.83 27.73
N LYS A 573 14.53 -15.14 28.65
CA LYS A 573 14.57 -14.56 29.99
C LYS A 573 14.76 -13.04 29.87
N SER A 574 14.48 -12.30 30.93
CA SER A 574 14.67 -10.85 30.85
C SER A 574 14.99 -10.19 32.18
N ILE A 575 15.75 -9.11 32.08
CA ILE A 575 15.91 -8.13 33.14
C ILE A 575 15.34 -6.79 32.66
N ILE A 576 14.49 -6.19 33.48
CA ILE A 576 13.81 -4.93 33.16
C ILE A 576 14.16 -3.91 34.23
N PHE A 577 14.76 -2.80 33.81
CA PHE A 577 14.99 -1.62 34.62
C PHE A 577 13.93 -0.59 34.23
N THR A 578 13.21 -0.02 35.20
CA THR A 578 12.21 1.02 34.94
C THR A 578 12.34 2.15 35.96
N ARG A 579 12.40 3.39 35.48
CA ARG A 579 12.31 4.58 36.32
C ARG A 579 10.86 4.75 36.79
N VAL A 580 10.67 4.79 38.11
CA VAL A 580 9.34 4.93 38.73
C VAL A 580 9.35 6.06 39.74
N ALA A 581 8.28 6.87 39.75
CA ALA A 581 8.11 7.92 40.75
C ALA A 581 7.69 7.30 42.10
N ASN A 582 8.08 7.95 43.20
CA ASN A 582 7.62 7.61 44.54
C ASN A 582 6.11 7.92 44.70
N LYS A 583 5.24 7.06 44.18
CA LYS A 583 3.84 7.02 44.61
C LYS A 583 3.81 6.13 45.85
N GLY A 584 3.50 6.72 47.02
CA GLY A 584 3.55 6.14 48.37
C GLY A 584 2.73 4.85 48.65
N ARG A 585 2.52 3.99 47.66
CA ARG A 585 1.90 2.65 47.77
C ARG A 585 2.92 1.50 47.86
N PHE A 586 4.19 1.69 47.47
CA PHE A 586 5.17 0.58 47.47
C PHE A 586 5.99 0.43 48.76
N LEU A 587 5.98 1.43 49.64
CA LEU A 587 6.84 1.49 50.85
C LEU A 587 6.10 1.26 52.18
N LYS A 588 5.06 0.42 52.21
CA LYS A 588 4.56 -0.13 53.48
C LYS A 588 5.33 -1.42 53.82
N GLY A 589 6.54 -1.27 54.35
CA GLY A 589 7.40 -2.33 54.86
C GLY A 589 8.75 -1.74 55.31
N PRO A 590 9.35 -2.19 56.42
CA PRO A 590 10.23 -1.37 57.22
C PRO A 590 11.54 -1.05 56.49
N LEU A 591 11.82 0.24 56.36
CA LEU A 591 13.14 0.79 56.08
C LEU A 591 14.11 0.27 57.15
N ARG A 592 14.95 -0.69 56.81
CA ARG A 592 16.24 -0.86 57.49
C ARG A 592 17.26 -0.05 56.73
N ILE A 593 17.64 1.07 57.33
CA ILE A 593 18.83 1.83 57.00
C ILE A 593 20.01 0.95 57.39
N CYS A 594 20.86 0.60 56.42
CA CYS A 594 22.26 0.26 56.64
C CYS A 594 23.06 1.10 55.65
#